data_AF-W9CHL7-F1
#
_entry.id   AF-W9CHL7-F1
#
_cell.length_a   1.000
_cell.length_b   1.000
_cell.length_c   1.000
_cell.angle_alpha   90.00
_cell.angle_beta   90.00
_cell.angle_gamma   90.00
#
_symmetry.space_group_name_H-M   'P 1'
#
loop_
_entity.id
_entity.type
_entity.pdbx_description
1 polymer ?
#
loop_
_entity_poly.entity_id
_entity_poly.type
_entity_poly.pdbx_seq_one_letter_code
_entity_poly.pdbx_strand_id
1 'polypeptide(L)'
;MSSGLTRRRGGAGAGDTENGESSRVASPVPKAGNSRDTSGPETSYESGENGHKIAFDPRDISESAERSKQPKLTLMEEVLLLGLKDKQGYLSFWNDNISYALRGCIVIELAFRGRVSMQKDSSRRRFPLADRLIEVIDDTLTGEVLLDEALKMMKASEKMSVSSWIDLMSGETWNLMKIGYQLKQVRERLAKGLVDKGILRTEKKNFLLFDMATHPVADGGAKEEIRRRVRNVLTQRTVVLPGSQFLPENLEFRYVRTIAMVCAAYAANVLENALASLGHESRERAFAQVDELLAEYSQWPFGKRAGGSAGIGANLGQVITDEVNNGNDKELQLEVVAACLSVFTRLDSLL
;
A
#
# COMPACT_ATOMS: atom_id res chain seq x y z
N MET A 1 -28.12 -38.92 -43.35
CA MET A 1 -26.88 -39.68 -43.69
C MET A 1 -25.79 -39.19 -42.74
N SER A 2 -25.44 -40.01 -41.75
CA SER A 2 -24.08 -40.57 -41.54
C SER A 2 -23.03 -39.50 -41.22
N SER A 3 -22.61 -39.33 -39.97
CA SER A 3 -21.51 -40.09 -39.31
C SER A 3 -20.15 -39.83 -39.97
N GLY A 4 -19.05 -39.57 -39.27
CA GLY A 4 -18.76 -39.68 -37.85
C GLY A 4 -17.26 -39.47 -37.62
N LEU A 5 -16.93 -39.11 -36.38
CA LEU A 5 -15.56 -39.02 -35.87
C LEU A 5 -14.87 -40.39 -35.92
N THR A 6 -13.61 -40.40 -36.35
CA THR A 6 -12.75 -41.60 -36.38
C THR A 6 -11.82 -41.64 -35.16
N ARG A 7 -11.89 -42.77 -34.44
CA ARG A 7 -11.05 -43.25 -33.32
C ARG A 7 -9.59 -43.46 -33.69
N ARG A 8 -8.71 -43.44 -32.67
CA ARG A 8 -7.63 -44.45 -32.46
C ARG A 8 -7.05 -44.29 -31.04
N ARG A 9 -6.69 -45.29 -30.22
CA ARG A 9 -7.02 -46.71 -29.99
C ARG A 9 -6.29 -47.03 -28.66
N GLY A 10 -6.93 -47.74 -27.74
CA GLY A 10 -6.28 -48.25 -26.52
C GLY A 10 -5.43 -49.50 -26.77
N GLY A 11 -4.58 -49.82 -25.79
CA GLY A 11 -3.92 -51.11 -25.63
C GLY A 11 -4.16 -51.61 -24.22
N ALA A 12 -4.68 -52.84 -24.12
CA ALA A 12 -4.88 -53.59 -22.88
C ALA A 12 -3.97 -54.83 -22.90
N GLY A 13 -3.46 -55.21 -21.73
CA GLY A 13 -2.79 -56.48 -21.44
C GLY A 13 -3.50 -57.17 -20.27
N ALA A 14 -3.54 -58.50 -20.33
CA ALA A 14 -4.49 -59.41 -19.70
C ALA A 14 -4.20 -59.84 -18.24
N GLY A 15 -5.19 -60.51 -17.59
CA GLY A 15 -4.93 -61.56 -16.59
C GLY A 15 -5.85 -61.65 -15.36
N ASP A 16 -7.00 -62.31 -15.53
CA ASP A 16 -7.77 -63.23 -14.63
C ASP A 16 -7.68 -63.18 -13.08
N THR A 17 -8.83 -63.15 -12.38
CA THR A 17 -9.50 -64.22 -11.59
C THR A 17 -10.48 -63.64 -10.53
N GLU A 18 -11.66 -64.24 -10.39
CA GLU A 18 -12.77 -63.85 -9.47
C GLU A 18 -12.54 -64.23 -7.98
N ASN A 19 -12.96 -63.36 -7.04
CA ASN A 19 -13.78 -63.70 -5.85
C ASN A 19 -14.07 -62.50 -4.91
N GLY A 20 -15.36 -62.31 -4.57
CA GLY A 20 -15.92 -62.03 -3.22
C GLY A 20 -15.49 -60.83 -2.33
N GLU A 21 -16.48 -59.95 -2.07
CA GLU A 21 -16.77 -59.21 -0.82
C GLU A 21 -15.94 -57.98 -0.31
N SER A 22 -16.68 -56.86 -0.20
CA SER A 22 -16.80 -55.90 0.92
C SER A 22 -15.60 -55.08 1.49
N SER A 23 -15.71 -53.76 1.26
CA SER A 23 -15.41 -52.66 2.20
C SER A 23 -13.97 -52.17 2.45
N ARG A 24 -13.91 -50.83 2.62
CA ARG A 24 -12.86 -49.98 3.23
C ARG A 24 -11.80 -49.39 2.30
N VAL A 25 -12.03 -48.11 1.98
CA VAL A 25 -11.04 -47.17 1.45
C VAL A 25 -9.97 -46.95 2.53
N ALA A 26 -8.75 -47.45 2.30
CA ALA A 26 -7.59 -47.19 3.15
C ALA A 26 -6.72 -46.09 2.51
N SER A 27 -6.45 -45.03 3.26
CA SER A 27 -5.52 -43.97 2.87
C SER A 27 -4.08 -44.50 2.80
N PRO A 28 -3.21 -43.99 1.90
CA PRO A 28 -1.86 -44.52 1.74
C PRO A 28 -0.95 -44.09 2.90
N VAL A 29 -0.19 -45.04 3.45
CA VAL A 29 0.90 -44.79 4.40
C VAL A 29 2.15 -44.36 3.62
N PRO A 30 2.87 -43.28 3.98
CA PRO A 30 4.07 -42.89 3.28
C PRO A 30 5.26 -43.78 3.70
N LYS A 31 5.94 -44.36 2.70
CA LYS A 31 7.23 -45.03 2.87
C LYS A 31 8.33 -43.99 3.10
N ALA A 32 9.10 -44.18 4.16
CA ALA A 32 10.37 -43.47 4.37
C ALA A 32 11.41 -43.96 3.35
N GLY A 33 12.04 -43.05 2.62
CA GLY A 33 13.09 -43.37 1.66
C GLY A 33 13.78 -42.15 1.05
N ASN A 34 14.97 -41.87 1.56
CA ASN A 34 16.13 -41.17 1.00
C ASN A 34 16.00 -39.75 0.40
N SER A 35 16.70 -38.87 1.10
CA SER A 35 17.13 -37.52 0.78
C SER A 35 17.80 -37.38 -0.59
N ARG A 36 17.32 -36.43 -1.39
CA ARG A 36 18.10 -35.66 -2.37
C ARG A 36 17.37 -34.34 -2.65
N ASP A 37 18.14 -33.25 -2.61
CA ASP A 37 17.77 -31.86 -2.88
C ASP A 37 16.51 -31.66 -3.73
N THR A 38 15.46 -31.12 -3.11
CA THR A 38 14.37 -30.41 -3.78
C THR A 38 13.86 -29.37 -2.79
N SER A 39 14.10 -28.09 -3.11
CA SER A 39 13.44 -26.92 -2.54
C SER A 39 11.94 -26.93 -2.89
N GLY A 40 11.21 -27.90 -2.34
CA GLY A 40 9.75 -27.92 -2.33
C GLY A 40 9.20 -27.11 -1.15
N PRO A 41 7.92 -26.69 -1.18
CA PRO A 41 7.29 -26.04 -0.04
C PRO A 41 7.35 -26.96 1.19
N GLU A 42 8.01 -26.51 2.26
CA GLU A 42 8.02 -27.23 3.53
C GLU A 42 6.63 -27.15 4.13
N THR A 43 5.89 -28.27 4.19
CA THR A 43 4.62 -28.32 4.91
C THR A 43 4.89 -28.64 6.37
N SER A 44 4.60 -27.70 7.27
CA SER A 44 4.67 -27.90 8.72
C SER A 44 3.29 -28.24 9.29
N TYR A 45 3.27 -28.92 10.44
CA TYR A 45 2.05 -29.42 11.06
C TYR A 45 1.95 -28.89 12.48
N GLU A 46 0.88 -28.18 12.81
CA GLU A 46 0.55 -27.81 14.19
C GLU A 46 -0.55 -28.73 14.72
N SER A 47 -0.46 -29.12 15.99
CA SER A 47 -1.50 -29.92 16.65
C SER A 47 -2.59 -28.98 17.14
N GLY A 48 -3.71 -28.90 16.40
CA GLY A 48 -4.86 -28.12 16.85
C GLY A 48 -5.45 -28.70 18.15
N GLU A 49 -6.14 -27.85 18.92
CA GLU A 49 -6.76 -28.17 20.23
C GLU A 49 -7.70 -29.39 20.18
N ASN A 50 -8.19 -29.76 18.99
CA ASN A 50 -9.07 -30.90 18.74
C ASN A 50 -8.38 -32.10 18.05
N GLY A 51 -7.05 -32.19 18.07
CA GLY A 51 -6.30 -33.33 17.51
C GLY A 51 -6.24 -33.40 15.98
N HIS A 52 -6.82 -32.41 15.28
CA HIS A 52 -6.65 -32.25 13.83
C HIS A 52 -5.31 -31.58 13.53
N LYS A 53 -4.46 -32.27 12.76
CA LYS A 53 -3.21 -31.73 12.23
C LYS A 53 -3.53 -30.80 11.07
N ILE A 54 -3.31 -29.50 11.27
CA ILE A 54 -3.44 -28.50 10.21
C ILE A 54 -2.11 -28.44 9.50
N ALA A 55 -2.08 -28.82 8.22
CA ALA A 55 -0.92 -28.61 7.36
C ALA A 55 -0.89 -27.13 6.97
N PHE A 56 0.22 -26.45 7.26
CA PHE A 56 0.45 -25.06 6.87
C PHE A 56 1.85 -24.93 6.23
N ASP A 57 2.01 -24.01 5.29
CA ASP A 57 3.34 -23.59 4.85
C ASP A 57 3.87 -22.56 5.86
N PRO A 58 5.04 -22.76 6.50
CA PRO A 58 5.64 -21.78 7.40
C PRO A 58 5.73 -20.36 6.82
N ARG A 59 5.84 -20.25 5.50
CA ARG A 59 5.82 -18.98 4.79
C ARG A 59 4.47 -18.28 4.93
N ASP A 60 3.36 -19.01 4.85
CA ASP A 60 2.00 -18.45 5.03
C ASP A 60 1.81 -17.87 6.44
N ILE A 61 2.39 -18.48 7.48
CA ILE A 61 2.34 -17.94 8.85
C ILE A 61 3.16 -16.65 8.95
N SER A 62 4.38 -16.64 8.38
CA SER A 62 5.24 -15.45 8.39
C SER A 62 4.64 -14.28 7.61
N GLU A 63 4.06 -14.54 6.44
CA GLU A 63 3.34 -13.56 5.63
C GLU A 63 2.09 -13.05 6.35
N SER A 64 1.33 -13.93 7.02
CA SER A 64 0.17 -13.54 7.82
C SER A 64 0.57 -12.66 9.01
N ALA A 65 1.68 -12.95 9.69
CA ALA A 65 2.18 -12.16 10.80
C ALA A 65 2.66 -10.77 10.35
N GLU A 66 3.41 -10.67 9.25
CA GLU A 66 3.80 -9.37 8.67
C GLU A 66 2.57 -8.57 8.21
N ARG A 67 1.62 -9.22 7.52
CA ARG A 67 0.39 -8.59 7.04
C ARG A 67 -0.48 -8.10 8.18
N SER A 68 -0.52 -8.80 9.33
CA SER A 68 -1.27 -8.39 10.51
C SER A 68 -0.70 -7.13 11.19
N LYS A 69 0.59 -6.83 10.99
CA LYS A 69 1.23 -5.60 11.49
C LYS A 69 0.94 -4.38 10.62
N GLN A 70 0.53 -4.58 9.37
CA GLN A 70 0.27 -3.49 8.43
C GLN A 70 -1.18 -3.00 8.52
N PRO A 71 -1.45 -1.71 8.23
CA PRO A 71 -2.81 -1.23 8.12
C PRO A 71 -3.54 -1.94 6.97
N LYS A 72 -4.85 -2.13 7.10
CA LYS A 72 -5.68 -2.78 6.07
C LYS A 72 -5.63 -2.04 4.73
N LEU A 73 -5.40 -0.73 4.76
CA LEU A 73 -5.31 0.14 3.59
C LEU A 73 -3.89 0.67 3.43
N THR A 74 -3.42 0.70 2.20
CA THR A 74 -2.20 1.40 1.81
C THR A 74 -2.44 2.91 1.76
N LEU A 75 -1.37 3.69 1.83
CA LEU A 75 -1.46 5.15 1.69
C LEU A 75 -2.12 5.57 0.37
N MET A 76 -1.81 4.87 -0.73
CA MET A 76 -2.41 5.09 -2.05
C MET A 76 -3.94 4.94 -2.01
N GLU A 77 -4.43 3.90 -1.30
CA GLU A 77 -5.85 3.62 -1.18
C GLU A 77 -6.57 4.64 -0.30
N GLU A 78 -5.95 5.12 0.78
CA GLU A 78 -6.52 6.18 1.62
C GLU A 78 -6.72 7.48 0.82
N VAL A 79 -5.69 7.90 0.05
CA VAL A 79 -5.76 9.08 -0.82
C VAL A 79 -6.80 8.88 -1.93
N LEU A 80 -6.86 7.70 -2.54
CA LEU A 80 -7.86 7.39 -3.55
C LEU A 80 -9.29 7.45 -2.98
N LEU A 81 -9.52 6.92 -1.78
CA LEU A 81 -10.83 6.95 -1.11
C LEU A 81 -11.29 8.38 -0.82
N LEU A 82 -10.38 9.28 -0.45
CA LEU A 82 -10.69 10.71 -0.27
C LEU A 82 -11.17 11.37 -1.56
N GLY A 83 -10.62 10.98 -2.72
CA GLY A 83 -11.03 11.48 -4.03
C GLY A 83 -12.29 10.84 -4.62
N LEU A 84 -12.72 9.68 -4.12
CA LEU A 84 -13.89 8.95 -4.63
C LEU A 84 -15.20 9.65 -4.23
N LYS A 85 -16.25 9.54 -5.05
CA LYS A 85 -17.61 9.92 -4.62
C LYS A 85 -18.37 8.71 -4.08
N ASP A 86 -19.07 8.91 -2.96
CA ASP A 86 -19.67 7.84 -2.15
C ASP A 86 -20.68 6.98 -2.95
N LYS A 87 -21.58 7.63 -3.70
CA LYS A 87 -22.65 6.94 -4.45
C LYS A 87 -22.26 6.54 -5.87
N GLN A 88 -21.36 7.28 -6.50
CA GLN A 88 -21.12 7.10 -7.92
C GLN A 88 -19.99 6.13 -8.27
N GLY A 89 -19.05 5.89 -7.35
CA GLY A 89 -17.97 4.91 -7.54
C GLY A 89 -16.93 5.32 -8.59
N TYR A 90 -16.89 6.59 -8.96
CA TYR A 90 -15.82 7.22 -9.73
C TYR A 90 -15.21 8.37 -8.93
N LEU A 91 -13.96 8.69 -9.24
CA LEU A 91 -13.27 9.83 -8.66
C LEU A 91 -13.92 11.12 -9.12
N SER A 92 -14.00 12.11 -8.22
CA SER A 92 -14.50 13.43 -8.57
C SER A 92 -13.72 14.04 -9.73
N PHE A 93 -12.41 13.81 -9.76
CA PHE A 93 -11.50 14.20 -10.82
C PHE A 93 -10.24 13.31 -10.74
N TRP A 94 -9.82 12.70 -11.86
CA TRP A 94 -8.50 12.06 -11.96
C TRP A 94 -7.64 12.98 -12.81
N ASN A 95 -6.59 13.52 -12.22
CA ASN A 95 -5.64 14.43 -12.85
C ASN A 95 -4.20 13.95 -12.64
N ASP A 96 -3.26 14.67 -13.22
CA ASP A 96 -1.85 14.32 -13.12
C ASP A 96 -1.32 14.50 -11.69
N ASN A 97 -1.88 15.43 -10.90
CA ASN A 97 -1.50 15.63 -9.50
C ASN A 97 -1.79 14.40 -8.63
N ILE A 98 -3.01 13.84 -8.65
CA ILE A 98 -3.31 12.59 -7.92
C ILE A 98 -2.50 11.43 -8.48
N SER A 99 -2.35 11.35 -9.81
CA SER A 99 -1.56 10.32 -10.47
C SER A 99 -0.12 10.31 -9.91
N TYR A 100 0.54 11.47 -9.88
CA TYR A 100 1.92 11.64 -9.44
C TYR A 100 2.05 11.48 -7.91
N ALA A 101 1.14 12.07 -7.12
CA ALA A 101 1.12 11.93 -5.67
C ALA A 101 0.98 10.46 -5.22
N LEU A 102 0.21 9.65 -5.94
CA LEU A 102 0.10 8.21 -5.66
C LEU A 102 1.43 7.46 -5.86
N ARG A 103 2.31 7.90 -6.78
CA ARG A 103 3.66 7.31 -6.91
C ARG A 103 4.55 7.71 -5.74
N GLY A 104 4.45 8.95 -5.25
CA GLY A 104 5.08 9.33 -3.99
C GLY A 104 4.58 8.47 -2.83
N CYS A 105 3.28 8.19 -2.76
CA CYS A 105 2.70 7.30 -1.76
C CYS A 105 3.25 5.88 -1.83
N ILE A 106 3.54 5.34 -3.02
CA ILE A 106 4.18 4.02 -3.19
C ILE A 106 5.56 4.00 -2.51
N VAL A 107 6.38 5.03 -2.74
CA VAL A 107 7.72 5.11 -2.13
C VAL A 107 7.62 5.26 -0.61
N ILE A 108 6.70 6.11 -0.11
CA ILE A 108 6.43 6.28 1.33
C ILE A 108 5.99 4.95 1.97
N GLU A 109 5.07 4.24 1.32
CA GLU A 109 4.53 2.97 1.81
C GLU A 109 5.61 1.88 1.85
N LEU A 110 6.50 1.81 0.84
CA LEU A 110 7.67 0.92 0.86
C LEU A 110 8.64 1.26 2.00
N ALA A 111 8.85 2.55 2.30
CA ALA A 111 9.71 2.99 3.40
C ALA A 111 9.11 2.60 4.76
N PHE A 112 7.81 2.83 4.98
CA PHE A 112 7.15 2.41 6.22
C PHE A 112 7.14 0.89 6.41
N ARG A 113 7.09 0.13 5.32
CA ARG A 113 7.20 -1.35 5.36
C ARG A 113 8.63 -1.85 5.50
N GLY A 114 9.62 -0.95 5.59
CA GLY A 114 11.02 -1.33 5.74
C GLY A 114 11.62 -2.00 4.52
N ARG A 115 11.06 -1.78 3.32
CA ARG A 115 11.57 -2.36 2.06
C ARG A 115 12.64 -1.49 1.41
N VAL A 116 12.56 -0.18 1.58
CA VAL A 116 13.52 0.80 1.03
C VAL A 116 14.02 1.76 2.10
N SER A 117 15.26 2.23 1.96
CA SER A 117 15.84 3.28 2.80
C SER A 117 16.71 4.22 1.98
N MET A 118 17.06 5.37 2.55
CA MET A 118 18.15 6.18 2.02
C MET A 118 19.45 5.38 1.97
N GLN A 119 20.27 5.64 0.95
CA GLN A 119 21.61 5.06 0.86
C GLN A 119 22.42 5.41 2.11
N LYS A 120 23.07 4.42 2.72
CA LYS A 120 23.93 4.60 3.89
C LYS A 120 25.28 5.27 3.57
N ASP A 121 25.23 6.45 2.96
CA ASP A 121 26.37 7.33 2.69
C ASP A 121 26.14 8.70 3.34
N SER A 122 27.08 9.17 4.16
CA SER A 122 27.01 10.50 4.80
C SER A 122 27.07 11.63 3.77
N SER A 123 27.71 11.38 2.62
CA SER A 123 27.90 12.34 1.55
C SER A 123 26.58 12.74 0.86
N ARG A 124 25.52 11.93 1.03
CA ARG A 124 24.16 12.21 0.52
C ARG A 124 23.60 13.54 1.00
N ARG A 125 24.02 14.01 2.19
CA ARG A 125 23.54 15.26 2.80
C ARG A 125 23.93 16.51 2.01
N ARG A 126 24.86 16.38 1.06
CA ARG A 126 25.22 17.43 0.10
C ARG A 126 24.14 17.71 -0.94
N PHE A 127 23.23 16.75 -1.15
CA PHE A 127 22.15 16.87 -2.12
C PHE A 127 20.83 17.27 -1.45
N PRO A 128 19.95 18.00 -2.17
CA PRO A 128 18.58 18.21 -1.76
C PRO A 128 17.89 16.89 -1.43
N LEU A 129 16.92 16.92 -0.51
CA LEU A 129 16.33 15.71 0.08
C LEU A 129 15.73 14.77 -0.99
N ALA A 130 15.00 15.33 -1.95
CA ALA A 130 14.39 14.58 -3.05
C ALA A 130 15.42 13.96 -4.03
N ASP A 131 16.63 14.50 -4.11
CA ASP A 131 17.67 14.05 -5.03
C ASP A 131 18.61 13.02 -4.39
N ARG A 132 18.38 12.66 -3.12
CA ARG A 132 19.11 11.61 -2.42
C ARG A 132 18.71 10.23 -2.93
N LEU A 133 19.70 9.36 -3.07
CA LEU A 133 19.53 8.01 -3.58
C LEU A 133 18.88 7.10 -2.54
N ILE A 134 17.97 6.25 -2.99
CA ILE A 134 17.37 5.17 -2.20
C ILE A 134 17.88 3.81 -2.62
N GLU A 135 17.90 2.87 -1.68
CA GLU A 135 18.28 1.47 -1.91
C GLU A 135 17.23 0.51 -1.33
N VAL A 136 17.09 -0.65 -1.97
CA VAL A 136 16.25 -1.74 -1.46
C VAL A 136 17.02 -2.45 -0.34
N ILE A 137 16.43 -2.49 0.85
CA ILE A 137 17.00 -3.16 2.03
C ILE A 137 16.35 -4.52 2.30
N ASP A 138 15.12 -4.72 1.83
CA ASP A 138 14.38 -5.98 1.93
C ASP A 138 13.48 -6.11 0.69
N ASP A 139 13.60 -7.23 -0.02
CA ASP A 139 12.86 -7.53 -1.24
C ASP A 139 11.67 -8.46 -1.04
N THR A 140 11.34 -8.77 0.22
CA THR A 140 10.17 -9.57 0.57
C THR A 140 8.90 -8.89 0.04
N LEU A 141 8.11 -9.65 -0.72
CA LEU A 141 6.88 -9.16 -1.32
C LEU A 141 5.90 -8.68 -0.23
N THR A 142 5.19 -7.61 -0.54
CA THR A 142 4.25 -6.94 0.37
C THR A 142 2.83 -7.46 0.23
N GLY A 143 2.55 -8.22 -0.84
CA GLY A 143 1.21 -8.67 -1.21
C GLY A 143 0.37 -7.61 -1.94
N GLU A 144 0.89 -6.38 -2.08
CA GLU A 144 0.25 -5.29 -2.79
C GLU A 144 0.89 -5.14 -4.18
N VAL A 145 0.11 -5.40 -5.24
CA VAL A 145 0.66 -5.57 -6.60
C VAL A 145 1.49 -4.37 -7.08
N LEU A 146 1.09 -3.14 -6.73
CA LEU A 146 1.81 -1.93 -7.14
C LEU A 146 3.11 -1.72 -6.37
N LEU A 147 3.12 -2.05 -5.06
CA LEU A 147 4.33 -1.99 -4.25
C LEU A 147 5.34 -3.04 -4.72
N ASP A 148 4.88 -4.26 -5.01
CA ASP A 148 5.73 -5.36 -5.43
C ASP A 148 6.33 -5.14 -6.82
N GLU A 149 5.59 -4.53 -7.73
CA GLU A 149 6.10 -4.12 -9.05
C GLU A 149 7.16 -3.03 -8.93
N ALA A 150 6.89 -1.99 -8.12
CA ALA A 150 7.87 -0.94 -7.83
C ALA A 150 9.14 -1.50 -7.17
N LEU A 151 8.99 -2.39 -6.19
CA LEU A 151 10.10 -3.02 -5.48
C LEU A 151 10.98 -3.86 -6.41
N LYS A 152 10.37 -4.62 -7.33
CA LYS A 152 11.11 -5.38 -8.36
C LYS A 152 11.90 -4.47 -9.29
N MET A 153 11.30 -3.38 -9.76
CA MET A 153 11.99 -2.39 -10.58
C MET A 153 13.16 -1.74 -9.82
N MET A 154 12.94 -1.37 -8.56
CA MET A 154 13.97 -0.78 -7.69
C MET A 154 15.15 -1.72 -7.46
N LYS A 155 14.89 -3.00 -7.25
CA LYS A 155 15.95 -4.00 -7.04
C LYS A 155 16.75 -4.31 -8.30
N ALA A 156 16.10 -4.33 -9.47
CA ALA A 156 16.76 -4.63 -10.75
C ALA A 156 17.57 -3.45 -11.32
N SER A 157 17.47 -2.27 -10.71
CA SER A 157 18.06 -1.03 -11.22
C SER A 157 19.25 -0.57 -10.41
N GLU A 158 20.01 0.36 -11.00
CA GLU A 158 20.93 1.19 -10.23
C GLU A 158 20.18 2.04 -9.19
N LYS A 159 20.90 2.45 -8.15
CA LYS A 159 20.35 3.34 -7.11
C LYS A 159 20.02 4.69 -7.74
N MET A 160 18.78 5.12 -7.61
CA MET A 160 18.27 6.38 -8.13
C MET A 160 17.65 7.22 -7.03
N SER A 161 17.47 8.52 -7.30
CA SER A 161 16.89 9.45 -6.34
C SER A 161 15.40 9.19 -6.12
N VAL A 162 14.87 9.71 -5.00
CA VAL A 162 13.43 9.69 -4.72
C VAL A 162 12.65 10.38 -5.84
N SER A 163 13.10 11.56 -6.28
CA SER A 163 12.51 12.29 -7.42
C SER A 163 12.47 11.43 -8.69
N SER A 164 13.61 10.84 -9.05
CA SER A 164 13.73 10.00 -10.26
C SER A 164 12.79 8.81 -10.22
N TRP A 165 12.63 8.13 -9.07
CA TRP A 165 11.71 7.00 -8.96
C TRP A 165 10.25 7.41 -9.15
N ILE A 166 9.85 8.55 -8.58
CA ILE A 166 8.48 9.07 -8.74
C ILE A 166 8.23 9.46 -10.20
N ASP A 167 9.19 10.13 -10.86
CA ASP A 167 9.09 10.51 -12.28
C ASP A 167 9.00 9.29 -13.20
N LEU A 168 9.87 8.28 -12.98
CA LEU A 168 9.88 7.03 -13.75
C LEU A 168 8.56 6.27 -13.63
N MET A 169 8.05 6.10 -12.41
CA MET A 169 6.79 5.39 -12.17
C MET A 169 5.56 6.16 -12.67
N SER A 170 5.67 7.48 -12.81
CA SER A 170 4.61 8.34 -13.36
C SER A 170 4.67 8.42 -14.88
N GLY A 171 5.84 8.24 -15.47
CA GLY A 171 6.08 8.39 -16.92
C GLY A 171 6.50 9.82 -17.32
N GLU A 172 6.93 10.64 -16.36
CA GLU A 172 7.34 12.04 -16.58
C GLU A 172 8.82 12.18 -17.02
N THR A 173 9.51 11.05 -17.18
CA THR A 173 10.92 11.00 -17.55
C THR A 173 11.13 10.92 -19.07
N TRP A 174 12.18 11.57 -19.57
CA TRP A 174 12.63 11.47 -20.96
C TRP A 174 13.62 10.31 -21.19
N ASN A 175 13.90 9.49 -20.17
CA ASN A 175 14.85 8.38 -20.29
C ASN A 175 14.25 7.20 -21.09
N LEU A 176 14.55 7.15 -22.39
CA LEU A 176 14.08 6.10 -23.30
C LEU A 176 14.45 4.67 -22.87
N MET A 177 15.59 4.49 -22.19
CA MET A 177 16.03 3.18 -21.70
C MET A 177 15.17 2.66 -20.54
N LYS A 178 14.43 3.55 -19.86
CA LYS A 178 13.59 3.25 -18.70
C LYS A 178 12.11 3.53 -18.95
N ILE A 179 11.68 3.62 -20.21
CA ILE A 179 10.27 3.86 -20.58
C ILE A 179 9.30 2.78 -20.05
N GLY A 180 9.80 1.58 -19.79
CA GLY A 180 9.03 0.47 -19.21
C GLY A 180 8.73 0.60 -17.72
N TYR A 181 9.23 1.64 -17.04
CA TYR A 181 9.13 1.79 -15.59
C TYR A 181 7.83 2.46 -15.14
N GLN A 182 7.06 3.00 -16.09
CA GLN A 182 5.78 3.61 -15.80
C GLN A 182 4.78 2.56 -15.30
N LEU A 183 4.24 2.79 -14.11
CA LEU A 183 3.17 1.96 -13.57
C LEU A 183 1.88 2.24 -14.33
N LYS A 184 1.33 1.19 -14.96
CA LYS A 184 0.11 1.27 -15.77
C LYS A 184 -1.12 0.84 -14.98
N GLN A 185 -2.27 1.39 -15.37
CA GLN A 185 -3.59 1.05 -14.81
C GLN A 185 -3.65 1.17 -13.28
N VAL A 186 -2.94 2.16 -12.72
CA VAL A 186 -2.84 2.36 -11.26
C VAL A 186 -4.22 2.52 -10.63
N ARG A 187 -5.09 3.32 -11.25
CA ARG A 187 -6.46 3.56 -10.77
C ARG A 187 -7.27 2.26 -10.69
N GLU A 188 -7.28 1.49 -11.76
CA GLU A 188 -8.04 0.25 -11.88
C GLU A 188 -7.52 -0.81 -10.90
N ARG A 189 -6.20 -0.91 -10.74
CA ARG A 189 -5.55 -1.84 -9.82
C ARG A 189 -5.80 -1.49 -8.36
N LEU A 190 -5.76 -0.21 -8.00
CA LEU A 190 -6.14 0.24 -6.65
C LEU A 190 -7.64 0.01 -6.38
N ALA A 191 -8.51 0.28 -7.37
CA ALA A 191 -9.93 -0.01 -7.23
C ALA A 191 -10.20 -1.51 -7.03
N LYS A 192 -9.50 -2.38 -7.77
CA LYS A 192 -9.54 -3.83 -7.58
C LYS A 192 -9.09 -4.23 -6.18
N GLY A 193 -7.97 -3.69 -5.68
CA GLY A 193 -7.48 -3.93 -4.32
C GLY A 193 -8.51 -3.55 -3.25
N LEU A 194 -9.18 -2.39 -3.43
CA LEU A 194 -10.26 -1.96 -2.53
C LEU A 194 -11.52 -2.83 -2.61
N VAL A 195 -11.82 -3.44 -3.76
CA VAL A 195 -12.89 -4.43 -3.91
C VAL A 195 -12.52 -5.72 -3.16
N ASP A 196 -11.30 -6.22 -3.35
CA ASP A 196 -10.80 -7.43 -2.70
C ASP A 196 -10.73 -7.27 -1.16
N LYS A 197 -10.52 -6.03 -0.68
CA LYS A 197 -10.57 -5.65 0.75
C LYS A 197 -11.99 -5.43 1.30
N GLY A 198 -13.02 -5.51 0.45
CA GLY A 198 -14.43 -5.32 0.81
C GLY A 198 -14.87 -3.87 1.04
N ILE A 199 -14.05 -2.89 0.63
CA ILE A 199 -14.34 -1.46 0.81
C ILE A 199 -15.21 -0.93 -0.32
N LEU A 200 -14.91 -1.36 -1.55
CA LEU A 200 -15.74 -1.10 -2.71
C LEU A 200 -16.49 -2.38 -3.10
N ARG A 201 -17.61 -2.22 -3.81
CA ARG A 201 -18.30 -3.32 -4.49
C ARG A 201 -18.26 -3.08 -5.99
N THR A 202 -18.29 -4.14 -6.78
CA THR A 202 -18.44 -4.01 -8.23
C THR A 202 -19.92 -3.99 -8.59
N GLU A 203 -20.36 -2.90 -9.22
CA GLU A 203 -21.69 -2.76 -9.80
C GLU A 203 -21.58 -2.59 -11.31
N LYS A 204 -22.37 -3.36 -12.05
CA LYS A 204 -22.52 -3.22 -13.50
C LYS A 204 -23.59 -2.16 -13.78
N LYS A 205 -23.20 -1.00 -14.31
CA LYS A 205 -24.14 0.01 -14.79
C LYS A 205 -24.35 -0.15 -16.28
N ASN A 206 -25.61 -0.35 -16.66
CA ASN A 206 -25.99 -0.50 -18.05
C ASN A 206 -26.28 0.88 -18.64
N PHE A 207 -25.51 1.28 -19.65
CA PHE A 207 -25.80 2.43 -20.49
C PHE A 207 -26.46 1.96 -21.78
N LEU A 208 -27.11 2.87 -22.50
CA LEU A 208 -27.87 2.54 -23.71
C LEU A 208 -27.04 1.78 -24.77
N LEU A 209 -25.72 2.00 -24.81
CA LEU A 209 -24.82 1.45 -25.82
C LEU A 209 -23.72 0.52 -25.29
N PHE A 210 -23.53 0.44 -23.96
CA PHE A 210 -22.49 -0.37 -23.35
C PHE A 210 -22.74 -0.55 -21.86
N ASP A 211 -22.11 -1.54 -21.27
CA ASP A 211 -22.10 -1.73 -19.83
C ASP A 211 -20.76 -1.27 -19.25
N MET A 212 -20.80 -0.59 -18.10
CA MET A 212 -19.61 -0.10 -17.40
C MET A 212 -19.56 -0.67 -15.99
N ALA A 213 -18.42 -1.28 -15.65
CA ALA A 213 -18.14 -1.63 -14.26
C ALA A 213 -17.87 -0.35 -13.46
N THR A 214 -18.60 -0.18 -12.36
CA THR A 214 -18.42 0.91 -11.40
C THR A 214 -18.15 0.36 -10.02
N HIS A 215 -17.42 1.12 -9.21
CA HIS A 215 -16.95 0.65 -7.91
C HIS A 215 -17.43 1.56 -6.78
N PRO A 216 -18.74 1.59 -6.46
CA PRO A 216 -19.25 2.39 -5.35
C PRO A 216 -18.77 1.87 -4.00
N VAL A 217 -18.76 2.76 -3.00
CA VAL A 217 -18.33 2.45 -1.63
C VAL A 217 -19.33 1.50 -0.99
N ALA A 218 -18.86 0.32 -0.57
CA ALA A 218 -19.62 -0.68 0.17
C ALA A 218 -19.52 -0.44 1.68
N ASP A 219 -18.31 -0.26 2.20
CA ASP A 219 -18.04 0.12 3.59
C ASP A 219 -17.77 1.62 3.70
N GLY A 220 -18.80 2.39 4.07
CA GLY A 220 -18.66 3.82 4.35
C GLY A 220 -17.83 4.13 5.60
N GLY A 221 -17.67 3.16 6.50
CA GLY A 221 -16.93 3.31 7.74
C GLY A 221 -15.45 3.59 7.51
N ALA A 222 -14.83 2.92 6.53
CA ALA A 222 -13.44 3.15 6.15
C ALA A 222 -13.19 4.61 5.74
N LYS A 223 -14.07 5.14 4.90
CA LYS A 223 -13.94 6.50 4.41
C LYS A 223 -14.22 7.55 5.48
N GLU A 224 -15.23 7.33 6.32
CA GLU A 224 -15.54 8.23 7.43
C GLU A 224 -14.42 8.23 8.48
N GLU A 225 -13.75 7.10 8.69
CA GLU A 225 -12.57 6.99 9.53
C GLU A 225 -11.43 7.88 9.02
N ILE A 226 -11.09 7.79 7.73
CA ILE A 226 -10.06 8.63 7.11
C ILE A 226 -10.45 10.10 7.20
N ARG A 227 -11.69 10.48 6.85
CA ARG A 227 -12.20 11.86 6.97
C ARG A 227 -12.11 12.39 8.39
N ARG A 228 -12.40 11.54 9.39
CA ARG A 228 -12.26 11.90 10.80
C ARG A 228 -10.79 12.11 11.17
N ARG A 229 -9.85 11.25 10.74
CA ARG A 229 -8.40 11.47 10.97
C ARG A 229 -7.92 12.79 10.38
N VAL A 230 -8.29 13.08 9.13
CA VAL A 230 -7.97 14.35 8.46
C VAL A 230 -8.48 15.55 9.28
N ARG A 231 -9.77 15.57 9.63
CA ARG A 231 -10.35 16.65 10.44
C ARG A 231 -9.67 16.77 11.80
N ASN A 232 -9.41 15.65 12.46
CA ASN A 232 -8.79 15.63 13.78
C ASN A 232 -7.40 16.29 13.76
N VAL A 233 -6.56 15.91 12.78
CA VAL A 233 -5.21 16.47 12.61
C VAL A 233 -5.24 17.96 12.24
N LEU A 234 -6.19 18.38 11.41
CA LEU A 234 -6.23 19.74 10.85
C LEU A 234 -7.07 20.75 11.64
N THR A 235 -7.86 20.32 12.63
CA THR A 235 -8.74 21.25 13.38
C THR A 235 -8.60 21.17 14.90
N GLN A 236 -8.14 20.05 15.46
CA GLN A 236 -8.09 19.90 16.91
C GLN A 236 -6.79 20.48 17.49
N ARG A 237 -6.90 21.12 18.66
CA ARG A 237 -5.73 21.61 19.41
C ARG A 237 -4.82 20.46 19.87
N THR A 238 -5.41 19.35 20.31
CA THR A 238 -4.69 18.13 20.70
C THR A 238 -5.15 16.99 19.82
N VAL A 239 -4.22 16.37 19.11
CA VAL A 239 -4.50 15.26 18.19
C VAL A 239 -4.32 13.96 18.94
N VAL A 240 -5.38 13.17 18.98
CA VAL A 240 -5.37 11.80 19.49
C VAL A 240 -5.88 10.88 18.40
N LEU A 241 -5.08 9.88 18.02
CA LEU A 241 -5.44 8.91 16.99
C LEU A 241 -6.00 7.63 17.63
N PRO A 242 -7.33 7.42 17.65
CA PRO A 242 -7.90 6.20 18.20
C PRO A 242 -7.53 4.99 17.35
N GLY A 243 -7.37 3.82 17.99
CA GLY A 243 -7.19 2.56 17.29
C GLY A 243 -8.36 2.22 16.37
N SER A 244 -8.07 1.71 15.19
CA SER A 244 -9.08 1.12 14.30
C SER A 244 -8.47 0.03 13.43
N GLN A 245 -9.31 -0.74 12.72
CA GLN A 245 -8.82 -1.71 11.72
C GLN A 245 -8.01 -1.05 10.58
N PHE A 246 -8.18 0.26 10.37
CA PHE A 246 -7.49 1.02 9.33
C PHE A 246 -6.22 1.70 9.85
N LEU A 247 -6.15 1.95 11.16
CA LEU A 247 -4.96 2.45 11.86
C LEU A 247 -4.80 1.72 13.21
N PRO A 248 -4.21 0.52 13.22
CA PRO A 248 -4.03 -0.29 14.44
C PRO A 248 -3.23 0.46 15.51
N GLU A 249 -3.50 0.18 16.79
CA GLU A 249 -2.83 0.88 17.91
C GLU A 249 -1.35 0.53 18.05
N ASN A 250 -1.00 -0.70 17.68
CA ASN A 250 0.35 -1.26 17.70
C ASN A 250 1.14 -0.95 16.42
N LEU A 251 0.56 -0.23 15.46
CA LEU A 251 1.27 0.17 14.25
C LEU A 251 2.38 1.18 14.63
N GLU A 252 3.54 1.05 14.01
CA GLU A 252 4.62 2.03 14.17
C GLU A 252 4.36 3.29 13.34
N PHE A 253 4.85 4.44 13.80
CA PHE A 253 4.79 5.71 13.08
C PHE A 253 3.36 6.14 12.68
N ARG A 254 2.38 5.94 13.56
CA ARG A 254 0.95 6.25 13.31
C ARG A 254 0.74 7.72 13.01
N TYR A 255 1.42 8.61 13.73
CA TYR A 255 1.29 10.05 13.52
C TYR A 255 2.00 10.47 12.23
N VAL A 256 3.23 9.99 11.99
CA VAL A 256 3.95 10.27 10.74
C VAL A 256 3.17 9.77 9.51
N ARG A 257 2.58 8.57 9.59
CA ARG A 257 1.77 8.01 8.50
C ARG A 257 0.51 8.81 8.24
N THR A 258 -0.14 9.30 9.30
CA THR A 258 -1.33 10.15 9.16
C THR A 258 -0.96 11.52 8.56
N ILE A 259 0.18 12.10 8.92
CA ILE A 259 0.68 13.33 8.29
C ILE A 259 1.01 13.10 6.83
N ALA A 260 1.69 11.99 6.50
CA ALA A 260 1.98 11.63 5.12
C ALA A 260 0.69 11.50 4.29
N MET A 261 -0.37 10.91 4.85
CA MET A 261 -1.69 10.82 4.21
C MET A 261 -2.30 12.20 3.97
N VAL A 262 -2.28 13.08 4.97
CA VAL A 262 -2.86 14.43 4.86
C VAL A 262 -2.10 15.28 3.84
N CYS A 263 -0.77 15.25 3.87
CA CYS A 263 0.09 15.95 2.91
C CYS A 263 -0.05 15.39 1.49
N ALA A 264 -0.14 14.06 1.33
CA ALA A 264 -0.38 13.44 0.04
C ALA A 264 -1.77 13.79 -0.52
N ALA A 265 -2.80 13.80 0.32
CA ALA A 265 -4.16 14.20 -0.06
C ALA A 265 -4.24 15.68 -0.46
N TYR A 266 -3.44 16.53 0.18
CA TYR A 266 -3.27 17.94 -0.19
C TYR A 266 -2.65 18.07 -1.58
N ALA A 267 -1.48 17.46 -1.79
CA ALA A 267 -0.77 17.49 -3.08
C ALA A 267 -1.55 16.83 -4.23
N ALA A 268 -2.39 15.84 -3.91
CA ALA A 268 -3.29 15.20 -4.87
C ALA A 268 -4.57 16.01 -5.18
N ASN A 269 -4.77 17.19 -4.57
CA ASN A 269 -5.98 18.02 -4.70
C ASN A 269 -7.28 17.28 -4.33
N VAL A 270 -7.23 16.39 -3.33
CA VAL A 270 -8.40 15.65 -2.83
C VAL A 270 -8.73 15.91 -1.36
N LEU A 271 -7.89 16.68 -0.65
CA LEU A 271 -8.08 17.01 0.77
C LEU A 271 -9.41 17.72 1.04
N GLU A 272 -9.83 18.62 0.15
CA GLU A 272 -11.06 19.42 0.32
C GLU A 272 -12.31 18.53 0.53
N ASN A 273 -12.34 17.34 -0.09
CA ASN A 273 -13.44 16.39 0.03
C ASN A 273 -13.65 15.89 1.48
N ALA A 274 -12.60 15.92 2.32
CA ALA A 274 -12.69 15.57 3.74
C ALA A 274 -13.12 16.77 4.62
N LEU A 275 -12.96 17.99 4.12
CA LEU A 275 -13.22 19.24 4.83
C LEU A 275 -14.56 19.88 4.41
N ALA A 276 -15.28 19.27 3.46
CA ALA A 276 -16.53 19.79 2.90
C ALA A 276 -17.61 20.11 3.96
N SER A 277 -17.61 19.40 5.10
CA SER A 277 -18.56 19.64 6.20
C SER A 277 -18.19 20.84 7.08
N LEU A 278 -16.99 21.40 6.96
CA LEU A 278 -16.53 22.55 7.75
C LEU A 278 -17.04 23.87 7.16
N GLY A 279 -17.18 24.90 7.99
CA GLY A 279 -17.42 26.27 7.52
C GLY A 279 -16.20 26.86 6.80
N HIS A 280 -16.39 27.88 5.97
CA HIS A 280 -15.34 28.48 5.12
C HIS A 280 -14.07 28.84 5.91
N GLU A 281 -14.20 29.56 7.02
CA GLU A 281 -13.06 29.97 7.86
C GLU A 281 -12.29 28.77 8.45
N SER A 282 -13.00 27.71 8.86
CA SER A 282 -12.35 26.50 9.39
C SER A 282 -11.64 25.71 8.29
N ARG A 283 -12.11 25.76 7.04
CA ARG A 283 -11.41 25.15 5.90
C ARG A 283 -10.12 25.90 5.60
N GLU A 284 -10.16 27.22 5.55
CA GLU A 284 -8.98 28.05 5.31
C GLU A 284 -7.90 27.80 6.38
N ARG A 285 -8.30 27.73 7.65
CA ARG A 285 -7.39 27.34 8.75
C ARG A 285 -6.83 25.93 8.59
N ALA A 286 -7.64 24.97 8.13
CA ALA A 286 -7.18 23.60 7.87
C ALA A 286 -6.19 23.53 6.70
N PHE A 287 -6.36 24.36 5.66
CA PHE A 287 -5.41 24.47 4.55
C PHE A 287 -4.08 25.08 5.01
N ALA A 288 -4.11 26.19 5.73
CA ALA A 288 -2.91 26.77 6.33
C ALA A 288 -2.19 25.78 7.25
N GLN A 289 -2.95 24.95 7.99
CA GLN A 289 -2.35 23.92 8.84
C GLN A 289 -1.67 22.80 8.03
N VAL A 290 -2.22 22.36 6.89
CA VAL A 290 -1.53 21.35 6.07
C VAL A 290 -0.30 21.93 5.38
N ASP A 291 -0.28 23.21 5.01
CA ASP A 291 0.91 23.89 4.51
C ASP A 291 2.03 23.91 5.55
N GLU A 292 1.70 24.25 6.82
CA GLU A 292 2.65 24.18 7.93
C GLU A 292 3.19 22.75 8.12
N LEU A 293 2.31 21.74 8.14
CA LEU A 293 2.72 20.34 8.27
C LEU A 293 3.63 19.93 7.10
N LEU A 294 3.25 20.27 5.87
CA LEU A 294 4.05 19.92 4.71
C LEU A 294 5.43 20.58 4.76
N ALA A 295 5.54 21.85 5.16
CA ALA A 295 6.82 22.53 5.35
C ALA A 295 7.67 21.92 6.47
N GLU A 296 7.06 21.53 7.60
CA GLU A 296 7.75 20.95 8.74
C GLU A 296 8.29 19.54 8.46
N TYR A 297 7.50 18.71 7.77
CA TYR A 297 7.78 17.29 7.53
C TYR A 297 8.43 17.00 6.15
N SER A 298 8.63 18.00 5.29
CA SER A 298 9.39 17.90 4.03
C SER A 298 10.92 18.13 4.18
N GLN A 299 11.42 18.17 5.41
CA GLN A 299 12.84 18.30 5.73
C GLN A 299 13.30 17.20 6.70
N TRP A 300 14.61 16.90 6.70
CA TRP A 300 15.19 15.89 7.57
C TRP A 300 16.45 16.40 8.31
N PRO A 301 16.55 16.26 9.65
CA PRO A 301 15.50 15.79 10.57
C PRO A 301 14.22 16.63 10.49
N PHE A 302 13.08 16.06 10.90
CA PHE A 302 11.82 16.78 10.88
C PHE A 302 11.90 18.11 11.65
N GLY A 303 11.19 19.12 11.16
CA GLY A 303 11.15 20.44 11.78
C GLY A 303 10.72 20.39 13.24
N LYS A 304 11.41 21.13 14.10
CA LYS A 304 10.95 21.31 15.49
C LYS A 304 9.78 22.28 15.49
N ARG A 305 8.60 21.78 15.82
CA ARG A 305 7.39 22.59 15.92
C ARG A 305 7.51 23.61 17.06
N ALA A 306 7.69 24.88 16.71
CA ALA A 306 7.54 26.00 17.63
C ALA A 306 6.08 26.47 17.60
N GLY A 307 5.14 25.63 18.02
CA GLY A 307 3.70 25.93 18.14
C GLY A 307 3.10 26.71 16.96
N GLY A 308 2.51 26.00 15.98
CA GLY A 308 1.88 26.61 14.81
C GLY A 308 0.94 27.78 15.17
N SER A 309 0.81 28.75 14.26
CA SER A 309 0.20 30.07 14.52
C SER A 309 -1.24 29.99 15.09
N ALA A 310 -1.95 28.88 14.81
CA ALA A 310 -3.32 28.63 15.24
C ALA A 310 -3.48 27.70 16.46
N GLY A 311 -2.38 27.15 17.03
CA GLY A 311 -2.42 26.21 18.15
C GLY A 311 -3.03 24.84 17.83
N ILE A 312 -3.32 24.53 16.57
CA ILE A 312 -3.86 23.25 16.11
C ILE A 312 -2.75 22.18 16.17
N GLY A 313 -3.04 21.00 16.71
CA GLY A 313 -2.09 19.89 16.84
C GLY A 313 -0.89 20.16 17.74
N ALA A 314 -1.02 20.99 18.77
CA ALA A 314 0.08 21.41 19.65
C ALA A 314 0.96 20.25 20.19
N ASN A 315 0.39 19.05 20.34
CA ASN A 315 1.11 17.86 20.79
C ASN A 315 1.86 17.10 19.67
N LEU A 316 1.58 17.35 18.38
CA LEU A 316 2.12 16.60 17.24
C LEU A 316 3.65 16.57 17.22
N GLY A 317 4.31 17.71 17.46
CA GLY A 317 5.77 17.78 17.46
C GLY A 317 6.41 16.85 18.49
N GLN A 318 5.82 16.77 19.70
CA GLN A 318 6.31 15.89 20.76
C GLN A 318 6.05 14.42 20.43
N VAL A 319 4.81 14.05 20.09
CA VAL A 319 4.46 12.64 19.83
C VAL A 319 5.22 12.07 18.65
N ILE A 320 5.51 12.87 17.62
CA ILE A 320 6.31 12.41 16.47
C ILE A 320 7.79 12.31 16.83
N THR A 321 8.31 13.22 17.64
CA THR A 321 9.68 13.10 18.16
C THR A 321 9.81 11.80 18.96
N ASP A 322 8.81 11.46 19.77
CA ASP A 322 8.77 10.21 20.53
C ASP A 322 8.67 8.99 19.61
N GLU A 323 7.84 9.03 18.55
CA GLU A 323 7.79 7.96 17.53
C GLU A 323 9.14 7.76 16.83
N VAL A 324 9.81 8.84 16.43
CA VAL A 324 11.12 8.80 15.76
C VAL A 324 12.19 8.25 16.70
N ASN A 325 12.22 8.68 17.96
CA ASN A 325 13.20 8.21 18.95
C ASN A 325 13.01 6.72 19.29
N ASN A 326 11.76 6.25 19.34
CA ASN A 326 11.44 4.84 19.57
C ASN A 326 11.79 3.95 18.37
N GLY A 327 11.86 4.51 17.16
CA GLY A 327 12.23 3.83 15.92
C GLY A 327 13.59 4.24 15.36
N ASN A 328 14.59 4.38 16.22
CA ASN A 328 15.94 4.88 15.87
C ASN A 328 16.65 4.03 14.80
N ASP A 329 16.27 2.77 14.64
CA ASP A 329 16.76 1.85 13.60
C ASP A 329 16.20 2.17 12.22
N LYS A 330 15.16 3.02 12.14
CA LYS A 330 14.42 3.36 10.91
C LYS A 330 14.59 4.81 10.45
N GLU A 331 15.60 5.52 10.96
CA GLU A 331 15.88 6.90 10.57
C GLU A 331 16.07 7.08 9.06
N LEU A 332 16.74 6.13 8.38
CA LEU A 332 16.98 6.22 6.94
C LEU A 332 15.71 6.04 6.12
N GLN A 333 14.72 5.30 6.64
CA GLN A 333 13.41 5.08 6.05
C GLN A 333 12.54 6.32 6.25
N LEU A 334 12.58 6.94 7.43
CA LEU A 334 11.88 8.20 7.70
C LEU A 334 12.45 9.37 6.87
N GLU A 335 13.75 9.37 6.60
CA GLU A 335 14.37 10.30 5.66
C GLU A 335 13.80 10.15 4.23
N VAL A 336 13.41 8.94 3.81
CA VAL A 336 12.68 8.72 2.53
C VAL A 336 11.29 9.33 2.58
N VAL A 337 10.57 9.18 3.68
CA VAL A 337 9.24 9.79 3.85
C VAL A 337 9.33 11.30 3.70
N ALA A 338 10.28 11.93 4.39
CA ALA A 338 10.52 13.37 4.29
C ALA A 338 10.88 13.80 2.85
N ALA A 339 11.67 13.00 2.13
CA ALA A 339 12.03 13.25 0.74
C ALA A 339 10.83 13.23 -0.20
N CYS A 340 9.91 12.26 -0.03
CA CYS A 340 8.67 12.23 -0.80
C CYS A 340 7.78 13.43 -0.49
N LEU A 341 7.68 13.87 0.77
CA LEU A 341 6.96 15.09 1.14
C LEU A 341 7.60 16.34 0.52
N SER A 342 8.94 16.39 0.42
CA SER A 342 9.65 17.45 -0.32
C SER A 342 9.40 17.43 -1.84
N VAL A 343 8.98 16.30 -2.41
CA VAL A 343 8.54 16.27 -3.81
C VAL A 343 7.13 16.87 -3.91
N PHE A 344 6.27 16.62 -2.92
CA PHE A 344 4.91 17.16 -2.89
C PHE A 344 4.85 18.69 -2.80
N THR A 345 5.82 19.35 -2.17
CA THR A 345 5.89 20.83 -2.15
C THR A 345 6.12 21.45 -3.53
N ARG A 346 6.58 20.67 -4.51
CA ARG A 346 6.89 21.14 -5.87
C ARG A 346 5.83 20.74 -6.89
N LEU A 347 4.77 20.02 -6.49
CA LEU A 347 3.74 19.55 -7.40
C LEU A 347 2.97 20.69 -8.08
N ASP A 348 2.77 21.82 -7.39
CA ASP A 348 2.14 23.01 -7.98
C ASP A 348 2.98 23.67 -9.10
N SER A 349 4.28 23.35 -9.19
CA SER A 349 5.18 23.85 -10.24
C SER A 349 5.30 22.94 -11.47
N LEU A 350 4.63 21.79 -11.46
CA LEU A 350 4.60 20.83 -12.58
C LEU A 350 3.44 21.09 -13.56
N LEU A 351 2.58 22.07 -13.26
CA LEU A 351 1.51 22.60 -14.11
C LEU A 351 1.90 23.98 -14.64
#